data_AF-A0A5Z4F720-F1
#
_entry.id   AF-A0A5Z4F720-F1
#
_cell.length_a   1.000
_cell.length_b   1.000
_cell.length_c   1.000
_cell.angle_alpha   90.00
_cell.angle_beta   90.00
_cell.angle_gamma   90.00
#
_symmetry.space_group_name_H-M   'P 1'
#
loop_
_entity.id
_entity.type
_entity.pdbx_description
1 polymer ?
#
loop_
_entity_poly.entity_id
_entity_poly.type
_entity_poly.pdbx_seq_one_letter_code
_entity_poly.pdbx_strand_id
1 'polypeptide(L)'
;MNKLIESIERGKVRGIEEYKLIDGERYCYQYALKKIANKYVTYLFFIPESKMDVMEDYGSEEIKEFFSITDAINYFTSIGVDFSLFRPIKGVLPF
;
A
#
# COMPACT_ATOMS: atom_id res chain seq x y z
N MET A 1 6.72 7.26 13.86
CA MET A 1 6.41 8.07 12.66
C MET A 1 7.66 8.63 11.98
N ASN A 2 8.54 9.37 12.66
CA ASN A 2 9.72 10.00 12.02
C ASN A 2 10.65 9.02 11.28
N LYS A 3 11.02 7.89 11.90
CA LYS A 3 11.86 6.85 11.26
C LYS A 3 11.21 6.19 10.02
N LEU A 4 9.89 6.16 9.98
CA LEU A 4 9.12 5.58 8.85
C LEU A 4 9.21 6.52 7.65
N ILE A 5 8.90 7.79 7.86
CA ILE A 5 9.02 8.86 6.85
C ILE A 5 10.47 8.95 6.37
N GLU A 6 11.45 9.01 7.28
CA GLU A 6 12.89 9.02 6.91
C GLU A 6 13.29 7.83 6.04
N SER A 7 12.70 6.66 6.25
CA SER A 7 12.96 5.49 5.41
C SER A 7 12.42 5.70 3.99
N ILE A 8 11.21 6.24 3.86
CA ILE A 8 10.56 6.53 2.58
C ILE A 8 11.32 7.62 1.83
N GLU A 9 11.76 8.67 2.52
CA GLU A 9 12.62 9.73 1.95
C GLU A 9 13.91 9.18 1.34
N ARG A 10 14.44 8.10 1.91
CA ARG A 10 15.62 7.38 1.40
C ARG A 10 15.28 6.38 0.28
N GLY A 11 14.07 6.40 -0.26
CA GLY A 11 13.60 5.51 -1.32
C GLY A 11 13.27 4.09 -0.86
N LYS A 12 13.22 3.82 0.45
CA LYS A 12 12.83 2.50 0.95
C LYS A 12 11.33 2.32 0.85
N VAL A 13 10.91 1.14 0.41
CA VAL A 13 9.49 0.78 0.38
C VAL A 13 8.99 0.46 1.77
N ARG A 14 7.82 0.99 2.12
CA ARG A 14 7.12 0.72 3.38
C ARG A 14 5.67 0.42 3.08
N GLY A 15 5.11 -0.56 3.77
CA GLY A 15 3.76 -1.02 3.51
C GLY A 15 3.24 -1.95 4.58
N ILE A 16 2.02 -2.42 4.37
CA ILE A 16 1.37 -3.44 5.18
C ILE A 16 0.61 -4.40 4.28
N GLU A 17 0.42 -5.59 4.81
CA GLU A 17 -0.56 -6.56 4.33
C GLU A 17 -1.53 -6.79 5.48
N GLU A 18 -2.83 -6.82 5.15
CA GLU A 18 -3.89 -7.07 6.10
C GLU A 18 -5.05 -7.81 5.44
N TYR A 19 -5.81 -8.55 6.27
CA TYR A 19 -7.03 -9.20 5.84
C TYR A 19 -8.24 -8.42 6.36
N LYS A 20 -9.21 -8.19 5.48
CA LYS A 20 -10.47 -7.51 5.83
C LYS A 20 -11.65 -8.43 5.53
N LEU A 21 -12.63 -8.45 6.42
CA LEU A 21 -13.92 -9.11 6.19
C LEU A 21 -14.90 -8.06 5.70
N ILE A 22 -15.36 -8.19 4.45
CA ILE A 22 -16.27 -7.26 3.79
C ILE A 22 -17.46 -8.09 3.29
N ASP A 23 -18.66 -7.78 3.78
CA ASP A 23 -19.91 -8.48 3.41
C ASP A 23 -19.85 -10.02 3.50
N GLY A 24 -19.09 -10.53 4.48
CA GLY A 24 -18.93 -11.97 4.72
C GLY A 24 -17.86 -12.65 3.87
N GLU A 25 -17.20 -11.92 2.97
CA GLU A 25 -16.07 -12.39 2.19
C GLU A 25 -14.76 -11.78 2.72
N ARG A 26 -13.71 -12.61 2.79
CA ARG A 26 -12.40 -12.19 3.27
C ARG A 26 -11.52 -11.77 2.12
N TYR A 27 -10.92 -10.60 2.24
CA TYR A 27 -10.05 -9.98 1.25
C TYR A 27 -8.63 -9.84 1.80
N CYS A 28 -7.65 -10.11 0.96
CA CYS A 28 -6.26 -9.75 1.21
C CYS A 28 -6.01 -8.37 0.61
N TYR A 29 -5.54 -7.42 1.43
CA TYR A 29 -5.13 -6.09 1.00
C TYR A 29 -3.63 -5.93 1.19
N GLN A 30 -2.99 -5.28 0.23
CA GLN A 30 -1.61 -4.84 0.29
C GLN A 30 -1.55 -3.34 0.01
N TYR A 31 -0.90 -2.60 0.90
CA TYR A 31 -0.69 -1.16 0.77
C TYR A 31 0.80 -0.87 0.85
N ALA A 32 1.34 -0.06 -0.04
CA ALA A 32 2.74 0.34 0.03
C ALA A 32 2.98 1.77 -0.45
N LEU A 33 4.08 2.35 0.01
CA LEU A 33 4.53 3.70 -0.31
C LEU A 33 6.03 3.69 -0.55
N LYS A 34 6.46 4.36 -1.63
CA LYS A 34 7.86 4.56 -1.98
C LYS A 34 8.05 5.97 -2.55
N LYS A 35 9.19 6.60 -2.26
CA LYS A 35 9.62 7.79 -2.99
C LYS A 35 10.42 7.39 -4.22
N ILE A 36 10.06 7.94 -5.38
CA ILE A 36 10.76 7.77 -6.66
C ILE A 36 11.08 9.16 -7.21
N ALA A 37 12.36 9.48 -7.30
CA ALA A 37 12.83 10.85 -7.60
C ALA A 37 12.14 11.88 -6.69
N ASN A 38 11.32 12.76 -7.27
CA ASN A 38 10.61 13.83 -6.55
C ASN A 38 9.13 13.53 -6.30
N LYS A 39 8.70 12.27 -6.46
CA LYS A 39 7.31 11.85 -6.28
C LYS A 39 7.20 10.76 -5.21
N TYR A 40 6.05 10.74 -4.55
CA TYR A 40 5.63 9.69 -3.63
C TYR A 40 4.61 8.83 -4.35
N VAL A 41 4.94 7.56 -4.54
CA VAL A 41 4.10 6.61 -5.26
C VAL A 41 3.45 5.69 -4.24
N THR A 42 2.12 5.67 -4.22
CA THR A 42 1.33 4.76 -3.42
C THR A 42 0.91 3.57 -4.27
N TYR A 43 0.89 2.41 -3.65
CA TYR A 43 0.42 1.16 -4.19
C TYR A 43 -0.72 0.64 -3.32
N LEU A 44 -1.82 0.29 -3.97
CA LEU A 44 -2.97 -0.40 -3.39
C LEU A 44 -3.21 -1.65 -4.22
N PHE A 45 -3.28 -2.80 -3.56
CA PHE A 45 -3.76 -4.02 -4.16
C PHE A 45 -4.75 -4.69 -3.24
N PHE A 46 -5.78 -5.31 -3.82
CA PHE A 46 -6.65 -6.20 -3.08
C PHE A 46 -7.24 -7.30 -3.94
N ILE A 47 -7.55 -8.42 -3.29
CA ILE A 47 -8.14 -9.59 -3.92
C ILE A 47 -8.98 -10.37 -2.90
N PRO A 48 -10.09 -11.00 -3.30
CA PRO A 48 -10.73 -12.00 -2.46
C PRO A 48 -9.74 -13.12 -2.10
N GLU A 49 -9.66 -13.50 -0.83
CA GLU A 49 -8.75 -14.56 -0.37
C GLU A 49 -9.02 -15.88 -1.11
N SER A 50 -10.29 -16.14 -1.47
CA SER A 50 -10.72 -17.30 -2.25
C SER A 50 -10.19 -17.34 -3.69
N LYS A 51 -9.60 -16.25 -4.18
CA LYS A 51 -9.14 -16.05 -5.56
C LYS A 51 -7.64 -15.81 -5.68
N MET A 52 -6.88 -15.98 -4.58
CA MET A 52 -5.43 -15.72 -4.58
C MET A 52 -4.66 -16.53 -5.63
N ASP A 53 -5.11 -17.73 -5.98
CA ASP A 53 -4.48 -18.58 -7.01
C ASP A 53 -4.69 -18.08 -8.45
N VAL A 54 -5.62 -17.15 -8.65
CA VAL A 54 -5.98 -16.54 -9.96
C VAL A 54 -5.93 -15.02 -9.88
N MET A 55 -4.82 -14.52 -9.34
CA MET A 55 -4.63 -13.09 -9.05
C MET A 55 -4.76 -12.18 -10.28
N GLU A 56 -4.36 -12.63 -11.46
CA GLU A 56 -4.41 -11.83 -12.69
C GLU A 56 -5.84 -11.47 -13.12
N ASP A 57 -6.82 -12.32 -12.78
CA ASP A 57 -8.22 -12.15 -13.19
C ASP A 57 -9.06 -11.38 -12.13
N TYR A 58 -8.69 -11.48 -10.85
CA TYR A 58 -9.51 -10.99 -9.73
C TYR A 58 -8.81 -9.94 -8.85
N GLY A 59 -7.51 -9.74 -9.05
CA GLY A 59 -6.75 -8.70 -8.38
C GLY A 59 -7.17 -7.32 -8.86
N SER A 60 -7.39 -6.41 -7.92
CA SER A 60 -7.57 -4.99 -8.20
C SER A 60 -6.35 -4.23 -7.74
N GLU A 61 -5.80 -3.40 -8.61
CA GLU A 61 -4.59 -2.63 -8.36
C GLU A 61 -4.81 -1.14 -8.65
N GLU A 62 -4.26 -0.28 -7.80
CA GLU A 62 -4.22 1.16 -8.01
C GLU A 62 -2.84 1.72 -7.65
N ILE A 63 -2.28 2.51 -8.55
CA ILE A 63 -1.05 3.28 -8.34
C ILE A 63 -1.41 4.77 -8.43
N LYS A 64 -1.01 5.54 -7.43
CA LYS A 64 -1.17 7.00 -7.42
C LYS A 64 0.15 7.68 -7.11
N GLU A 65 0.35 8.84 -7.72
CA GLU A 65 1.53 9.68 -7.51
C GLU A 65 1.16 10.98 -6.81
N PHE A 66 1.99 11.39 -5.88
CA PHE A 66 1.84 12.63 -5.12
C PHE A 66 3.17 13.38 -5.10
N PHE A 67 3.10 14.72 -5.04
CA PHE A 67 4.30 15.56 -4.88
C PHE A 67 4.65 15.82 -3.40
N SER A 68 3.78 15.40 -2.48
CA SER A 68 3.91 15.58 -1.03
C SER A 68 3.71 14.25 -0.32
N ILE A 69 4.58 13.94 0.65
CA ILE A 69 4.41 12.75 1.49
C ILE A 69 3.14 12.85 2.34
N THR A 70 2.77 14.06 2.76
CA THR A 70 1.55 14.30 3.53
C THR A 70 0.32 13.94 2.71
N ASP A 71 0.29 14.27 1.41
CA ASP A 71 -0.84 13.95 0.55
C ASP A 71 -0.96 12.44 0.31
N ALA A 72 0.18 11.75 0.12
CA ALA A 72 0.21 10.30 0.02
C ALA A 72 -0.29 9.61 1.32
N ILE A 73 0.10 10.13 2.49
CA ILE A 73 -0.38 9.63 3.79
C ILE A 73 -1.87 9.92 3.96
N ASN A 74 -2.34 11.11 3.59
CA ASN A 74 -3.74 11.49 3.67
C ASN A 74 -4.62 10.62 2.76
N TYR A 75 -4.11 10.21 1.60
CA TYR A 75 -4.80 9.25 0.74
C TYR A 75 -5.02 7.90 1.45
N PHE A 76 -4.02 7.34 2.13
CA PHE A 76 -4.20 6.11 2.91
C PHE A 76 -5.20 6.30 4.05
N THR A 77 -5.10 7.40 4.79
CA THR A 77 -6.03 7.72 5.87
C THR A 77 -7.47 7.85 5.37
N SER A 78 -7.70 8.45 4.20
CA SER A 78 -9.04 8.63 3.63
C SER A 78 -9.71 7.32 3.19
N ILE A 79 -8.92 6.29 2.90
CA ILE A 79 -9.40 4.92 2.62
C ILE A 79 -9.33 4.00 3.85
N GLY A 80 -9.14 4.56 5.05
CA GLY A 80 -9.21 3.84 6.32
C GLY A 80 -7.97 3.03 6.67
N VAL A 81 -6.80 3.37 6.10
CA VAL A 81 -5.54 2.68 6.37
C VAL A 81 -4.74 3.42 7.45
N ASP A 82 -4.34 2.71 8.50
CA ASP A 82 -3.46 3.26 9.52
C ASP A 82 -1.99 3.21 9.06
N PHE A 83 -1.49 4.37 8.63
CA PHE A 83 -0.09 4.54 8.20
C PHE A 83 0.92 4.19 9.30
N SER A 84 0.55 4.25 10.58
CA SER A 84 1.46 3.91 11.68
C SER A 84 1.87 2.43 11.68
N LEU A 85 1.08 1.56 11.04
CA LEU A 85 1.34 0.12 10.92
C LEU A 85 2.36 -0.22 9.82
N PHE A 86 2.72 0.75 8.98
CA PHE A 86 3.64 0.54 7.86
C PHE A 86 5.01 0.07 8.33
N ARG A 87 5.48 -1.00 7.69
CA ARG A 87 6.73 -1.70 8.00
C ARG A 87 7.50 -1.98 6.71
N PRO A 88 8.77 -2.39 6.77
CA PRO A 88 9.45 -2.95 5.60
C PRO A 88 8.62 -4.10 5.04
N ILE A 89 8.24 -4.00 3.77
CA ILE A 89 7.49 -5.02 3.04
C ILE A 89 8.44 -5.78 2.12
N LYS A 90 8.22 -7.09 1.98
CA LYS A 90 9.01 -7.96 1.11
C LYS A 90 8.28 -8.16 -0.22
N GLY A 91 9.02 -8.57 -1.24
CA GLY A 91 8.47 -8.82 -2.58
C GLY A 91 8.82 -7.72 -3.57
N VAL A 92 8.55 -8.00 -4.85
CA VAL A 92 8.65 -7.04 -5.94
C VAL A 92 7.29 -6.38 -6.07
N LEU A 93 7.24 -5.08 -5.82
CA LEU A 93 6.03 -4.26 -5.98
C LEU A 93 6.17 -3.41 -7.25
N PRO A 94 5.08 -3.08 -7.94
CA PRO A 94 5.10 -2.42 -9.25
C PRO A 94 5.36 -0.91 -9.14
N PHE A 95 6.50 -0.54 -8.52
CA PHE A 95 6.99 0.83 -8.37
C PHE A 95 8.06 1.18 -9.39
#